data_AF-A0A382UYP7-F1
#
_entry.id   AF-A0A382UYP7-F1
#
_cell.length_a   1.000
_cell.length_b   1.000
_cell.length_c   1.000
_cell.angle_alpha   90.00
_cell.angle_beta   90.00
_cell.angle_gamma   90.00
#
_symmetry.space_group_name_H-M   'P 1'
#
loop_
_entity.id
_entity.type
_entity.pdbx_description
1 polymer ?
#
loop_
_entity_poly.entity_id
_entity_poly.type
_entity_poly.pdbx_seq_one_letter_code
_entity_poly.pdbx_strand_id
1 'polypeptide(L)'
;MKKLLSFTFIILLLPSMVFAGTCPMLKSEIEDKIATLDQTKHAILISIALMLHEEGVKAHDSGDHGMSEELLNGALRLLDV
;
A
#
# COMPACT_ATOMS: atom_id res chain seq x y z
N MET A 1 -22.21 -36.71 6.40
CA MET A 1 -22.72 -35.32 6.52
C MET A 1 -21.83 -34.41 7.36
N LYS A 2 -21.20 -34.86 8.47
CA LYS A 2 -20.29 -34.02 9.29
C LYS A 2 -19.03 -33.49 8.57
N LYS A 3 -18.51 -34.22 7.57
CA LYS A 3 -17.30 -33.84 6.82
C LYS A 3 -17.51 -32.69 5.83
N LEU A 4 -18.73 -32.48 5.33
CA LEU A 4 -19.04 -31.41 4.38
C LEU A 4 -19.09 -30.03 5.07
N LEU A 5 -19.60 -29.98 6.31
CA LEU A 5 -19.66 -28.77 7.13
C LEU A 5 -18.26 -28.19 7.43
N SER A 6 -17.26 -29.07 7.55
CA SER A 6 -15.87 -28.68 7.84
C SER A 6 -15.17 -28.01 6.65
N PHE A 7 -15.50 -28.41 5.41
CA PHE A 7 -14.89 -27.83 4.21
C PHE A 7 -15.48 -26.46 3.85
N THR A 8 -16.78 -26.26 4.07
CA THR A 8 -17.44 -24.97 3.86
C THR A 8 -16.93 -23.87 4.79
N PHE A 9 -16.47 -24.21 5.99
CA PHE A 9 -15.95 -23.24 6.97
C PHE A 9 -14.56 -22.71 6.57
N ILE A 10 -13.71 -23.55 5.96
CA ILE A 10 -12.37 -23.16 5.51
C ILE A 10 -12.46 -22.18 4.32
N ILE A 11 -13.40 -22.40 3.40
CA ILE A 11 -13.56 -21.56 2.19
C ILE A 11 -14.08 -20.16 2.55
N LEU A 12 -14.89 -20.02 3.61
CA LEU A 12 -15.41 -18.72 4.05
C LEU A 12 -14.35 -17.81 4.69
N LEU A 13 -13.24 -18.37 5.19
CA LEU A 13 -12.21 -17.63 5.94
C LEU A 13 -11.03 -17.14 5.07
N LEU A 14 -10.95 -17.58 3.82
CA LEU A 14 -9.84 -17.27 2.90
C LEU A 14 -9.92 -15.90 2.16
N PRO A 15 -11.07 -15.24 1.92
CA PRO A 15 -11.10 -14.12 0.97
C PRO A 15 -10.59 -12.77 1.50
N SER A 16 -10.24 -12.62 2.79
CA SER A 16 -9.84 -11.31 3.35
C SER A 16 -8.33 -11.03 3.36
N MET A 17 -7.49 -12.05 3.14
CA MET A 17 -6.04 -11.93 3.33
C MET A 17 -5.29 -11.19 2.22
N VAL A 18 -5.85 -11.11 1.00
CA VAL A 18 -5.24 -10.32 -0.10
C VAL A 18 -5.43 -8.83 0.10
N PHE A 19 -6.54 -8.41 0.72
CA PHE A 19 -6.90 -6.99 0.87
C PHE A 19 -6.11 -6.28 1.99
N ALA A 20 -5.63 -7.01 3.00
CA ALA A 20 -4.87 -6.43 4.10
C ALA A 20 -3.40 -6.10 3.74
N GLY A 21 -2.89 -6.62 2.62
CA GLY A 21 -1.49 -6.48 2.24
C GLY A 21 -1.16 -5.27 1.36
N THR A 22 -2.15 -4.59 0.79
CA THR A 22 -1.94 -3.57 -0.25
C THR A 22 -1.21 -2.33 0.28
N CYS A 23 -1.71 -1.67 1.33
CA CYS A 23 -1.06 -0.46 1.86
C CYS A 23 0.38 -0.71 2.33
N PRO A 24 0.70 -1.79 3.09
CA PRO A 24 2.08 -2.12 3.45
C PRO A 24 2.99 -2.34 2.24
N MET A 25 2.50 -2.99 1.18
CA MET A 25 3.26 -3.23 -0.04
C MET A 25 3.58 -1.92 -0.78
N LEU A 26 2.58 -1.06 -1.00
CA LEU A 26 2.77 0.23 -1.66
C LEU A 26 3.73 1.13 -0.88
N LYS A 27 3.60 1.14 0.45
CA LYS A 27 4.51 1.85 1.36
C LYS A 27 5.97 1.44 1.11
N SER A 28 6.24 0.13 1.15
CA SER A 28 7.58 -0.42 0.92
C SER A 28 8.12 -0.07 -0.47
N GLU A 29 7.28 -0.17 -1.51
CA GLU A 29 7.70 0.13 -2.87
C GLU A 29 8.12 1.60 -3.06
N ILE A 30 7.41 2.53 -2.41
CA ILE A 30 7.78 3.95 -2.39
C ILE A 30 9.14 4.15 -1.72
N GLU A 31 9.34 3.54 -0.54
CA GLU A 31 10.59 3.62 0.22
C GLU A 31 11.78 3.09 -0.61
N ASP A 32 11.59 1.97 -1.32
CA ASP A 32 12.60 1.37 -2.19
C ASP A 32 12.92 2.25 -3.42
N LYS A 33 11.90 2.83 -4.07
CA LYS A 33 12.09 3.76 -5.19
C LYS A 33 12.82 5.03 -4.76
N ILE A 34 12.48 5.60 -3.61
CA ILE A 34 13.17 6.78 -3.09
C ILE A 34 14.64 6.45 -2.76
N ALA A 35 14.92 5.29 -2.18
CA ALA A 35 16.29 4.88 -1.88
C ALA A 35 17.18 4.69 -3.12
N THR A 36 16.57 4.42 -4.28
CA THR A 36 17.28 4.13 -5.54
C THR A 36 17.38 5.31 -6.49
N LEU A 37 16.47 6.29 -6.40
CA LEU A 37 16.48 7.48 -7.24
C LEU A 37 17.60 8.46 -6.86
N ASP A 38 18.15 9.12 -7.88
CA ASP A 38 19.07 10.25 -7.69
C ASP A 38 18.33 11.41 -7.02
N GLN A 39 18.67 11.65 -5.75
CA GLN A 39 18.06 12.66 -4.89
C GLN A 39 18.28 14.08 -5.39
N THR A 40 19.37 14.34 -6.09
CA THR A 40 19.69 15.68 -6.60
C THR A 40 18.92 16.00 -7.88
N LYS A 41 18.76 15.00 -8.76
CA LYS A 41 18.06 15.15 -10.03
C LYS A 41 16.54 15.20 -9.86
N HIS A 42 15.98 14.46 -8.89
CA HIS A 42 14.53 14.32 -8.72
C HIS A 42 14.00 14.89 -7.40
N ALA A 43 14.74 15.80 -6.76
CA ALA A 43 14.44 16.32 -5.42
C ALA A 43 12.97 16.75 -5.21
N ILE A 44 12.38 17.44 -6.19
CA ILE A 44 10.99 17.91 -6.10
C ILE A 44 10.00 16.74 -6.12
N LEU A 45 10.19 15.79 -7.04
CA LEU A 45 9.31 14.62 -7.17
C LEU A 45 9.39 13.74 -5.92
N ILE A 46 10.61 13.51 -5.41
CA ILE A 46 10.84 12.76 -4.17
C ILE A 46 10.17 13.46 -2.97
N SER A 47 10.28 14.78 -2.87
CA SER A 47 9.65 15.54 -1.79
C SER A 47 8.12 15.42 -1.79
N ILE A 48 7.48 15.52 -2.96
CA ILE A 48 6.03 15.36 -3.08
C ILE A 48 5.63 13.90 -2.81
N ALA A 49 6.39 12.92 -3.32
CA ALA A 49 6.14 11.51 -3.04
C ALA A 49 6.24 11.18 -1.54
N LEU A 50 7.19 11.78 -0.81
CA LEU A 50 7.31 11.65 0.65
C LEU A 50 6.11 12.24 1.38
N MET A 51 5.61 13.40 0.95
CA MET A 51 4.40 14.01 1.51
C MET A 51 3.19 13.07 1.34
N LEU A 52 2.94 12.59 0.11
CA LEU A 52 1.85 11.66 -0.17
C LEU A 52 2.01 10.33 0.57
N HIS A 53 3.25 9.84 0.72
CA HIS A 53 3.55 8.67 1.52
C HIS A 53 3.17 8.87 3.00
N GLU A 54 3.57 9.99 3.61
CA GLU A 54 3.25 10.29 5.01
C GLU A 54 1.74 10.43 5.22
N GLU A 55 1.03 11.13 4.34
CA GLU A 55 -0.43 11.26 4.38
C GLU A 55 -1.12 9.92 4.16
N GLY A 56 -0.61 9.10 3.23
CA GLY A 56 -1.11 7.76 2.97
C GLY A 56 -0.96 6.82 4.17
N VAL A 57 0.16 6.90 4.90
CA VAL A 57 0.37 6.16 6.16
C VAL A 57 -0.58 6.66 7.24
N LYS A 58 -0.78 7.97 7.39
CA LYS A 58 -1.75 8.53 8.35
C LYS A 58 -3.19 8.08 8.05
N ALA A 59 -3.57 8.02 6.77
CA ALA A 59 -4.87 7.51 6.35
C ALA A 59 -5.04 6.01 6.66
N HIS A 60 -3.98 5.21 6.48
CA HIS A 60 -3.99 3.81 6.90
C HIS A 60 -4.20 3.67 8.41
N ASP A 61 -3.43 4.42 9.20
CA ASP A 61 -3.46 4.38 10.67
C ASP A 61 -4.82 4.85 11.24
N SER A 62 -5.55 5.67 10.50
CA SER A 62 -6.93 6.09 10.86
C SER A 62 -8.01 5.10 10.40
N GLY A 63 -7.65 4.07 9.64
CA GLY A 63 -8.55 3.05 9.09
C GLY A 63 -9.13 3.40 7.71
N ASP A 64 -8.76 4.53 7.12
CA ASP A 64 -9.16 4.91 5.76
C ASP A 64 -8.20 4.30 4.72
N HIS A 65 -8.35 3.00 4.50
CA HIS A 65 -7.53 2.25 3.55
C HIS A 65 -7.70 2.72 2.11
N GLY A 66 -8.88 3.22 1.73
CA GLY A 66 -9.14 3.74 0.38
C GLY A 66 -8.33 5.01 0.11
N MET A 67 -8.38 5.97 1.03
CA MET A 67 -7.57 7.19 0.94
C MET A 67 -6.07 6.87 0.99
N SER A 68 -5.67 5.93 1.86
CA SER A 68 -4.28 5.47 1.93
C SER A 68 -3.78 4.96 0.58
N GLU A 69 -4.54 4.06 -0.05
CA GLU A 69 -4.18 3.49 -1.35
C GLU A 69 -4.13 4.56 -2.45
N GLU A 70 -5.05 5.52 -2.47
CA GLU A 70 -5.06 6.62 -3.44
C GLU A 70 -3.79 7.48 -3.34
N LEU A 71 -3.43 7.88 -2.12
CA LEU A 71 -2.25 8.70 -1.82
C LEU A 71 -0.95 7.95 -2.14
N LEU A 72 -0.83 6.69 -1.70
CA LEU A 72 0.37 5.87 -1.93
C LEU A 72 0.56 5.58 -3.43
N ASN A 73 -0.50 5.29 -4.18
CA ASN A 73 -0.40 5.19 -5.64
C ASN A 73 -0.05 6.54 -6.30
N GLY A 74 -0.48 7.66 -5.71
CA GLY A 74 -0.06 9.01 -6.11
C GLY A 74 1.45 9.20 -6.00
N ALA A 75 2.04 8.80 -4.88
CA ALA A 75 3.48 8.80 -4.69
C ALA A 75 4.20 7.94 -5.74
N LEU A 76 3.73 6.70 -5.98
CA LEU A 76 4.35 5.82 -6.98
C LEU A 76 4.34 6.41 -8.39
N ARG A 77 3.24 7.06 -8.80
CA ARG A 77 3.16 7.74 -10.12
C ARG A 77 4.18 8.87 -10.27
N LEU A 78 4.51 9.58 -9.18
CA LEU A 78 5.52 10.64 -9.21
C LEU A 78 6.95 10.09 -9.31
N LEU A 79 7.17 8.87 -8.79
CA LEU A 79 8.47 8.20 -8.77
C LEU A 79 8.70 7.28 -9.97
N ASP A 80 7.77 7.23 -10.92
CA ASP A 80 7.89 6.48 -12.17
C ASP A 80 8.64 7.29 -13.24
N VAL A 81 9.90 7.66 -12.93
CA VAL A 81 10.75 8.59 -13.70
C VAL A 81 12.15 8.06 -13.97
#